data_AF-A0A2N2S8F2-F1
#
_entry.id   AF-A0A2N2S8F2-F1
#
_cell.length_a   1.000
_cell.length_b   1.000
_cell.length_c   1.000
_cell.angle_alpha   90.00
_cell.angle_beta   90.00
_cell.angle_gamma   90.00
#
_symmetry.space_group_name_H-M   'P 1'
#
loop_
_entity.id
_entity.type
_entity.pdbx_description
1 polymer ?
#
loop_
_entity_poly.entity_id
_entity_poly.type
_entity_poly.pdbx_seq_one_letter_code
_entity_poly.pdbx_strand_id
1 'polypeptide(L)' 'STNPSGRVAKLDEISSAVLWLCSDGAGFVVGQDLVIDGGASI' A
#
# COMPACT_ATOMS: atom_id res chain seq x y z
N SER A 1 5.25 -5.29 -18.90
CA SER A 1 5.35 -4.00 -18.17
C SER A 1 5.07 -4.34 -16.72
N THR A 2 6.03 -4.17 -15.82
CA THR A 2 6.27 -5.15 -14.73
C THR A 2 5.24 -5.15 -13.59
N ASN A 3 4.20 -4.31 -13.65
CA ASN A 3 3.02 -4.41 -12.80
C ASN A 3 1.75 -3.97 -13.59
N PRO A 4 0.54 -4.47 -13.24
CA PRO A 4 -0.73 -4.08 -13.86
C PRO A 4 -1.00 -2.58 -13.89
N SER A 5 -0.50 -1.85 -12.89
CA SER A 5 -0.61 -0.39 -12.84
C SER A 5 0.20 0.33 -13.91
N GLY A 6 1.16 -0.35 -14.55
CA GLY A 6 1.99 0.18 -15.63
C GLY A 6 2.93 1.33 -15.23
N ARG A 7 3.12 1.55 -13.92
CA ARG A 7 3.92 2.65 -13.38
C ARG A 7 4.47 2.33 -11.99
N VAL A 8 5.46 3.12 -11.58
CA VAL A 8 5.92 3.15 -10.19
C VAL A 8 4.97 4.02 -9.36
N ALA A 9 4.72 3.61 -8.11
CA ALA A 9 3.96 4.39 -7.16
C ALA A 9 4.69 5.69 -6.83
N LYS A 10 3.93 6.76 -6.62
CA LYS A 10 4.45 8.02 -6.10
C LYS A 10 4.59 7.93 -4.58
N LEU A 11 5.41 8.81 -4.01
CA LEU A 11 5.66 8.85 -2.57
C LEU A 11 4.39 9.12 -1.76
N ASP A 12 3.51 9.98 -2.26
CA ASP A 12 2.24 10.33 -1.63
C ASP A 12 1.35 9.09 -1.46
N GLU A 13 1.24 8.24 -2.48
CA GLU A 13 0.46 7.01 -2.44
C GLU A 13 0.92 6.03 -1.34
N ILE A 14 2.24 5.86 -1.19
CA ILE A 14 2.80 5.03 -0.11
C ILE A 14 2.55 5.67 1.25
N SER A 15 2.81 6.98 1.37
CA SER A 15 2.63 7.70 2.63
C SER A 15 1.18 7.73 3.11
N SER A 16 0.20 7.82 2.20
CA SER A 16 -1.21 7.77 2.54
C SER A 16 -1.62 6.42 3.12
N ALA A 17 -1.10 5.31 2.59
CA ALA A 17 -1.37 3.98 3.13
C ALA A 17 -0.76 3.79 4.53
N VAL A 18 0.45 4.32 4.75
CA VAL A 18 1.08 4.35 6.08
C VAL A 18 0.27 5.18 7.05
N LEU A 19 -0.17 6.38 6.65
CA LEU A 19 -1.01 7.24 7.49
C LEU A 19 -2.35 6.59 7.82
N TRP A 20 -2.94 5.83 6.89
CA TRP A 20 -4.13 5.04 7.17
C TRP A 20 -3.86 3.94 8.21
N LEU A 21 -2.75 3.21 8.11
CA LEU A 21 -2.33 2.22 9.11
C LEU A 21 -2.12 2.84 10.50
N CYS A 22 -1.68 4.10 10.57
CA CYS A 22 -1.52 4.84 11.82
C CYS A 22 -2.84 5.45 12.35
N SER A 23 -3.93 5.37 11.60
CA SER A 23 -5.22 5.95 11.99
C SER A 23 -6.04 4.99 12.86
N ASP A 24 -7.01 5.54 13.60
CA ASP A 24 -7.95 4.75 14.41
C ASP A 24 -8.73 3.72 13.56
N GLY A 25 -8.94 4.00 12.26
CA GLY A 25 -9.64 3.11 11.34
C GLY A 25 -8.93 1.79 11.06
N ALA A 26 -7.61 1.72 11.33
CA ALA A 26 -6.82 0.50 11.16
C ALA A 26 -6.58 -0.25 12.49
N GLY A 27 -7.29 0.09 13.57
CA GLY A 27 -7.02 -0.42 14.92
C GLY A 27 -7.09 -1.95 15.11
N PHE A 28 -7.64 -2.70 14.14
CA PHE A 28 -7.67 -4.18 14.15
C PHE A 28 -6.83 -4.82 13.04
N VAL A 29 -6.05 -4.03 12.29
CA VAL A 29 -5.16 -4.48 11.21
C VAL A 29 -3.76 -4.64 11.79
N VAL A 30 -3.51 -5.78 12.44
CA VAL A 30 -2.25 -6.08 13.12
C VAL A 30 -1.72 -7.43 12.63
N GLY A 31 -0.40 -7.54 12.48
CA GLY A 31 0.28 -8.79 12.13
C GLY A 31 0.09 -9.21 10.67
N GLN A 32 -0.14 -8.26 9.78
CA GLN A 32 -0.38 -8.51 8.35
C GLN A 32 0.62 -7.71 7.51
N ASP A 33 0.81 -8.11 6.24
CA ASP A 33 1.65 -7.39 5.26
C ASP A 33 0.81 -6.62 4.23
N LEU A 34 0.83 -5.28 4.26
CA LEU A 34 0.10 -4.44 3.32
C LEU A 34 0.93 -4.21 2.05
N VAL A 35 0.72 -5.05 1.04
CA VAL A 35 1.45 -4.99 -0.22
C VAL A 35 0.93 -3.84 -1.09
N ILE A 36 1.83 -2.92 -1.45
CA ILE A 36 1.55 -1.76 -2.29
C ILE A 36 2.57 -1.73 -3.44
N ASP A 37 2.34 -2.52 -4.48
CA ASP A 37 3.31 -2.75 -5.57
C ASP A 37 2.72 -2.53 -6.98
N GLY A 38 1.49 -2.00 -7.05
CA GLY A 38 0.77 -1.81 -8.31
C GLY A 38 0.31 -3.11 -8.96
N GLY A 39 0.24 -4.22 -8.20
CA GLY A 39 -0.17 -5.55 -8.62
C GLY A 39 0.98 -6.42 -9.14
N ALA A 40 2.22 -6.12 -8.81
CA ALA A 40 3.39 -6.84 -9.33
C ALA A 40 3.49 -8.29 -8.80
N SER A 41 3.00 -8.51 -7.57
CA SER A 41 3.09 -9.80 -6.87
C SER A 41 1.98 -10.80 -7.24
N ILE A 42 1.03 -10.41 -8.10
CA ILE A 42 -0.11 -11.25 -8.52
C ILE A 42 -0.28 -11.31 -10.04
#